data_AF-A0A382LVR8-F1
#
_entry.id   AF-A0A382LVR8-F1
#
_cell.length_a   1.000
_cell.length_b   1.000
_cell.length_c   1.000
_cell.angle_alpha   90.00
_cell.angle_beta   90.00
_cell.angle_gamma   90.00
#
_symmetry.space_group_name_H-M   'P 1'
#
loop_
_entity.id
_entity.type
_entity.pdbx_description
1 polymer ?
#
loop_
_entity_poly.entity_id
_entity_poly.type
_entity_poly.pdbx_seq_one_letter_code
_entity_poly.pdbx_strand_id
1 'polypeptide(L)'
;EHPLWREMEKRSQDSGHGGMDFMEDYRLIKCLREGLPTDMNVYDAAALSAVTPLSEWSVANGSQPVEFPDFTRGRWQSWPKLGLVTA
;
A
#
# COMPACT_ATOMS: atom_id res chain seq x y z
N GLU A 1 18.99 3.46 4.84
CA GLU A 1 18.44 2.30 4.12
C GLU A 1 17.43 1.55 5.01
N HIS A 2 16.30 1.13 4.45
CA HIS A 2 15.20 0.50 5.21
C HIS A 2 15.63 -0.89 5.77
N PRO A 3 15.29 -1.25 7.02
CA PRO A 3 15.72 -2.53 7.64
C PRO A 3 15.31 -3.77 6.83
N LEU A 4 14.03 -3.87 6.45
CA LEU A 4 13.55 -4.98 5.59
C LEU A 4 14.39 -5.16 4.32
N TRP A 5 14.72 -4.06 3.63
CA TRP A 5 15.51 -4.11 2.39
C TRP A 5 16.91 -4.68 2.65
N ARG A 6 17.60 -4.22 3.70
CA ARG A 6 18.92 -4.73 4.08
C ARG A 6 18.90 -6.23 4.43
N GLU A 7 17.86 -6.69 5.10
CA GLU A 7 17.73 -8.10 5.50
C GLU A 7 17.35 -9.01 4.32
N MET A 8 16.57 -8.49 3.36
CA MET A 8 16.03 -9.26 2.24
C MET A 8 16.82 -9.15 0.94
N GLU A 9 17.74 -8.19 0.81
CA GLU A 9 18.48 -7.87 -0.43
C GLU A 9 18.92 -9.12 -1.20
N LYS A 10 19.67 -10.02 -0.54
CA LYS A 10 20.19 -11.25 -1.16
C LYS A 10 19.08 -12.23 -1.57
N ARG A 11 17.96 -12.26 -0.84
CA ARG A 11 16.83 -13.16 -1.13
C ARG A 11 15.95 -12.62 -2.26
N SER A 12 15.90 -11.30 -2.42
CA SER A 12 15.05 -10.63 -3.41
C SER A 12 15.78 -10.27 -4.70
N GLN A 13 17.12 -10.29 -4.73
CA GLN A 13 17.96 -9.72 -5.80
C GLN A 13 17.54 -10.10 -7.23
N ASP A 14 17.16 -11.35 -7.48
CA ASP A 14 16.79 -11.84 -8.81
C ASP A 14 15.28 -12.10 -8.98
N SER A 15 14.45 -11.58 -8.07
CA SER A 15 13.00 -11.80 -8.07
C SER A 15 12.24 -10.62 -8.63
N GLY A 16 11.36 -10.86 -9.60
CA GLY A 16 10.38 -9.88 -10.08
C GLY A 16 10.99 -8.54 -10.52
N HIS A 17 10.30 -7.44 -10.25
CA HIS A 17 10.69 -6.07 -10.59
C HIS A 17 11.81 -5.49 -9.69
N GLY A 18 12.99 -6.12 -9.68
CA GLY A 18 14.14 -5.65 -8.89
C GLY A 18 14.05 -6.01 -7.40
N GLY A 19 13.33 -7.08 -7.08
CA GLY A 19 13.16 -7.62 -5.73
C GLY A 19 11.93 -7.12 -4.98
N MET A 20 11.26 -6.07 -5.45
CA MET A 20 10.11 -5.49 -4.74
C MET A 20 8.93 -6.45 -4.63
N ASP A 21 8.60 -7.18 -5.70
CA ASP A 21 7.47 -8.14 -5.71
C ASP A 21 7.69 -9.24 -4.68
N PHE A 22 8.92 -9.73 -4.56
CA PHE A 22 9.25 -10.72 -3.53
C PHE A 22 9.02 -10.18 -2.13
N MET A 23 9.39 -8.92 -1.86
CA MET A 23 9.18 -8.32 -0.55
C MET A 23 7.70 -8.07 -0.25
N GLU A 24 6.91 -7.68 -1.26
CA GLU A 24 5.46 -7.53 -1.15
C GLU A 24 4.82 -8.86 -0.72
N ASP A 25 5.03 -9.92 -1.50
CA ASP A 25 4.50 -11.25 -1.23
C ASP A 25 5.01 -11.78 0.12
N TYR A 26 6.29 -11.58 0.42
CA TYR A 26 6.88 -11.98 1.69
C TYR A 26 6.18 -11.34 2.88
N ARG A 27 5.98 -10.02 2.85
CA ARG A 27 5.31 -9.29 3.93
C ARG A 27 3.86 -9.70 4.06
N LEU A 28 3.14 -9.85 2.95
CA LEU A 28 1.77 -10.35 2.94
C LEU A 28 1.68 -11.72 3.63
N ILE A 29 2.49 -12.68 3.20
CA ILE A 29 2.49 -14.03 3.76
C ILE A 29 2.90 -14.01 5.24
N LYS A 30 3.88 -13.20 5.63
CA LYS A 30 4.28 -13.06 7.03
C LYS A 30 3.14 -12.54 7.90
N CYS A 31 2.45 -11.47 7.48
CA CYS A 31 1.31 -10.95 8.23
C CYS A 31 0.21 -12.00 8.40
N LEU A 32 -0.07 -12.78 7.35
CA LEU A 32 -1.05 -13.87 7.41
C LEU A 32 -0.62 -14.99 8.37
N ARG A 33 0.67 -15.35 8.39
CA ARG A 33 1.20 -16.41 9.26
C ARG A 33 1.30 -16.00 10.73
N GLU A 34 1.57 -14.72 10.99
CA GLU A 34 1.79 -14.18 12.34
C GLU A 34 0.53 -13.51 12.94
N GLY A 35 -0.55 -13.40 12.16
CA GLY A 35 -1.78 -12.74 12.60
C GLY A 35 -1.62 -11.23 12.76
N LEU A 36 -0.73 -10.61 11.98
CA LEU A 36 -0.50 -9.17 11.98
C LEU A 36 -1.45 -8.48 10.99
N PRO A 37 -1.78 -7.19 11.20
CA PRO A 37 -2.36 -6.35 10.16
C PRO A 37 -1.47 -6.36 8.90
N THR A 38 -2.08 -6.33 7.73
CA THR A 38 -1.34 -6.12 6.48
C THR A 38 -0.75 -4.71 6.44
N ASP A 39 0.40 -4.55 5.78
CA ASP A 39 1.10 -3.26 5.70
C ASP A 39 0.27 -2.20 4.95
N MET A 40 -0.59 -2.65 4.02
CA MET A 40 -1.64 -1.87 3.38
C MET A 40 -2.97 -2.57 3.60
N ASN A 41 -4.00 -1.82 4.01
CA ASN A 41 -5.33 -2.34 4.29
C ASN A 41 -6.30 -2.08 3.13
N VAL A 42 -7.54 -2.58 3.28
CA VAL A 42 -8.58 -2.46 2.23
C VAL A 42 -8.95 -1.02 1.88
N TYR A 43 -8.82 -0.09 2.83
CA TYR A 43 -9.17 1.31 2.63
C TYR A 43 -8.06 2.06 1.89
N ASP A 44 -6.80 1.68 2.11
CA ASP A 44 -5.67 2.15 1.31
C ASP A 44 -5.86 1.71 -0.15
N ALA A 45 -6.20 0.44 -0.37
CA ALA A 45 -6.47 -0.11 -1.69
C ALA A 45 -7.65 0.61 -2.38
N ALA A 46 -8.74 0.88 -1.66
CA ALA A 46 -9.90 1.61 -2.18
C ALA A 46 -9.54 3.06 -2.53
N ALA A 47 -8.80 3.76 -1.67
CA ALA A 47 -8.37 5.13 -1.94
C ALA A 47 -7.46 5.23 -3.16
N LEU A 48 -6.48 4.32 -3.31
CA LEU A 48 -5.61 4.27 -4.48
C LEU A 48 -6.38 3.91 -5.76
N SER A 49 -7.29 2.94 -5.67
CA SER A 49 -8.09 2.51 -6.81
C SER A 49 -9.10 3.57 -7.27
N ALA A 50 -9.56 4.44 -6.36
CA ALA A 50 -10.46 5.54 -6.68
C ALA A 50 -9.84 6.60 -7.60
N VAL A 51 -8.50 6.67 -7.69
CA VAL A 51 -7.80 7.60 -8.59
C VAL A 51 -8.27 7.39 -10.04
N THR A 52 -8.42 6.15 -10.50
CA THR A 52 -8.82 5.85 -11.88
C THR A 52 -10.17 6.50 -12.24
N PRO A 53 -11.31 6.13 -11.62
CA PRO A 53 -12.60 6.72 -12.00
C PRO A 53 -12.70 8.22 -11.68
N LEU A 54 -12.05 8.71 -10.62
CA LEU A 54 -12.10 10.14 -10.27
C LEU A 54 -11.29 10.98 -11.26
N SER A 55 -10.16 10.47 -11.75
CA SER A 55 -9.37 11.16 -12.79
C SER A 55 -10.10 11.19 -14.13
N GLU A 56 -10.75 10.09 -14.52
CA GLU A 56 -11.61 10.04 -15.71
C GLU A 56 -12.75 11.06 -15.61
N TRP A 57 -13.41 11.13 -14.45
CA TRP A 57 -14.44 12.13 -14.20
C TRP A 57 -13.89 13.56 -14.25
N SER A 58 -12.72 13.81 -13.65
CA SER A 58 -12.09 15.14 -13.67
C SER A 58 -11.84 15.60 -15.11
N VAL A 59 -11.19 14.77 -15.92
CA VAL A 59 -10.89 15.06 -17.33
C VAL A 59 -12.18 15.32 -18.12
N ALA A 60 -13.21 14.51 -17.93
CA ALA A 60 -14.50 14.68 -18.59
C ALA A 60 -15.21 16.00 -18.20
N ASN A 61 -14.89 16.58 -17.04
CA ASN A 61 -15.50 17.79 -16.50
C ASN A 61 -14.55 19.00 -16.56
N GLY A 62 -13.64 19.04 -17.54
CA GLY A 62 -12.76 20.19 -17.76
C GLY A 62 -11.60 20.26 -16.75
N SER A 63 -11.11 19.10 -16.32
CA SER A 63 -9.98 18.95 -15.39
C SER A 63 -10.23 19.64 -14.03
N GLN A 64 -11.49 19.72 -13.61
CA GLN A 64 -11.84 20.29 -12.32
C GLN A 64 -11.42 19.35 -11.17
N PRO A 65 -11.04 19.90 -10.00
CA PRO A 65 -10.80 19.11 -8.81
C PRO A 65 -12.02 18.23 -8.43
N VAL A 66 -11.74 17.05 -7.90
CA VAL A 66 -12.76 16.07 -7.49
C VAL A 66 -12.44 15.61 -6.08
N GLU A 67 -13.45 15.64 -5.21
CA GLU A 67 -13.30 15.17 -3.83
C GLU A 67 -13.20 13.64 -3.79
N PHE A 68 -12.26 13.13 -3.00
CA PHE A 68 -12.15 11.70 -2.74
C PHE A 68 -13.17 11.26 -1.68
N PRO A 69 -13.83 10.11 -1.86
CA PRO A 69 -14.62 9.51 -0.80
C PRO A 69 -13.74 9.14 0.41
N ASP A 70 -14.16 9.52 1.61
CA ASP A 70 -13.54 9.01 2.83
C ASP A 70 -14.07 7.59 3.13
N PHE A 71 -13.37 6.59 2.58
CA PHE A 71 -13.69 5.18 2.77
C PHE A 71 -13.60 4.73 4.24
N THR A 72 -12.91 5.50 5.09
CA THR A 72 -12.68 5.19 6.50
C THR A 72 -13.72 5.81 7.43
N ARG A 73 -14.52 6.76 6.92
CA ARG A 73 -15.51 7.55 7.69
C ARG A 73 -14.88 8.25 8.90
N GLY A 74 -13.78 8.95 8.67
CA GLY A 74 -13.02 9.71 9.67
C GLY A 74 -12.03 8.90 10.48
N ARG A 75 -12.02 7.56 10.36
CA ARG A 75 -11.13 6.69 11.15
C ARG A 75 -9.65 6.86 10.80
N TRP A 76 -9.33 7.34 9.59
CA TRP A 76 -7.94 7.60 9.18
C TRP A 76 -7.19 8.53 10.15
N GLN A 77 -7.89 9.41 10.87
CA GLN A 77 -7.30 10.37 11.79
C GLN A 77 -6.63 9.73 13.01
N SER A 78 -7.10 8.54 13.43
CA SER A 78 -6.60 7.83 14.61
C SER A 78 -5.93 6.50 14.27
N TRP A 79 -5.78 6.17 12.99
CA TRP A 79 -5.15 4.91 12.62
C TRP A 79 -3.66 4.87 12.97
N PRO A 80 -3.15 3.72 13.41
CA PRO A 80 -1.72 3.53 13.57
C PRO A 80 -1.00 3.74 12.24
N LYS A 81 0.10 4.49 12.27
CA LYS A 81 1.00 4.60 11.12
C LYS A 81 1.78 3.31 10.95
N LEU A 82 2.06 2.92 9.71
CA LEU A 82 2.97 1.82 9.43
C LEU A 82 4.36 2.17 9.99
N GLY A 83 4.86 1.33 10.90
CA GLY A 83 6.20 1.45 11.47
C GLY A 83 7.27 0.94 10.51
N LEU A 84 8.53 1.01 10.93
CA LEU A 84 9.61 0.32 10.23
C LEU A 84 9.44 -1.19 10.43
N VAL A 85 9.26 -1.92 9.33
CA VAL A 85 9.13 -3.37 9.34
C VAL A 85 10.48 -4.04 9.06
N THR A 86 10.63 -5.25 9.59
CA THR A 86 11.79 -6.14 9.39
C THR A 86 11.31 -7.45 8.77
N ALA A 87 12.25 -8.31 8.40
CA ALA A 87 11.95 -9.65 7.93
C ALA A 87 11.28 -10.50 9.02
#